data_AF-A0A6N6MLZ9-F1
#
_entry.id   AF-A0A6N6MLZ9-F1
#
_cell.length_a   1.000
_cell.length_b   1.000
_cell.length_c   1.000
_cell.angle_alpha   90.00
_cell.angle_beta   90.00
_cell.angle_gamma   90.00
#
_symmetry.space_group_name_H-M   'P 1'
#
loop_
_entity.id
_entity.type
_entity.pdbx_description
1 polymer ?
#
loop_
_entity_poly.entity_id
_entity_poly.type
_entity_poly.pdbx_seq_one_letter_code
_entity_poly.pdbx_strand_id
1 'polypeptide(L)'
;MKQKPTPKEVVLDLDFDFNELKETLENTHIGEGSHLNPILLDFFVKNDLKGFFLNLVCGESVQFKLNFPGTSIVPKLYYLKFINLSKASQTFMSLEDWQEHIIFKKNDKHSSVAPDGSLFVKPRTIKESNEEYFLIKSKDKDQSDCDLKDLYLYYTIVLSFEIDNKEYYFKIDPFVKIHSKHN
;
A
#
# COMPACT_ATOMS: atom_id res chain seq x y z
N MET A 1 15.80 -22.74 23.88
CA MET A 1 15.04 -22.34 22.67
C MET A 1 14.97 -20.83 22.66
N LYS A 2 15.54 -20.14 21.66
CA LYS A 2 15.42 -18.68 21.55
C LYS A 2 14.00 -18.38 21.05
N GLN A 3 13.22 -17.64 21.83
CA GLN A 3 11.94 -17.08 21.38
C GLN A 3 12.22 -16.22 20.15
N LYS A 4 11.62 -16.54 19.00
CA LYS A 4 11.68 -15.64 17.84
C LYS A 4 10.97 -14.33 18.23
N PRO A 5 11.57 -13.16 17.98
CA PRO A 5 10.89 -11.90 18.21
C PRO A 5 9.58 -11.88 17.41
N THR A 6 8.49 -11.47 18.06
CA THR A 6 7.20 -11.33 17.39
C THR A 6 7.29 -10.11 16.47
N PRO A 7 6.90 -10.23 15.18
CA PRO A 7 6.84 -9.09 14.27
C PRO A 7 6.04 -7.94 14.89
N LYS A 8 6.62 -6.74 14.90
CA LYS A 8 5.88 -5.54 15.31
C LYS A 8 4.85 -5.21 14.23
N GLU A 9 3.60 -5.07 14.65
CA GLU A 9 2.50 -4.66 13.80
C GLU A 9 2.42 -3.13 13.76
N VAL A 10 2.47 -2.57 12.56
CA VAL A 10 2.31 -1.14 12.32
C VAL A 10 1.04 -0.96 11.50
N VAL A 11 0.08 -0.21 12.05
CA VAL A 11 -1.14 0.18 11.34
C VAL A 11 -0.95 1.56 10.75
N LEU A 12 -1.26 1.65 9.48
CA LEU A 12 -1.12 2.84 8.68
C LEU A 12 -2.51 3.28 8.24
N ASP A 13 -3.02 4.30 8.94
CA ASP A 13 -4.38 4.80 8.76
C ASP A 13 -4.40 6.07 7.89
N LEU A 14 -5.10 5.97 6.77
CA LEU A 14 -5.20 7.03 5.78
C LEU A 14 -6.57 7.69 5.96
N ASP A 15 -6.59 8.88 6.57
CA ASP A 15 -7.82 9.65 6.76
C ASP A 15 -8.08 10.58 5.57
N PHE A 16 -9.29 10.52 5.02
CA PHE A 16 -9.72 11.33 3.88
C PHE A 16 -10.75 12.40 4.24
N ASP A 17 -10.71 13.53 3.52
CA ASP A 17 -11.81 14.49 3.48
C ASP A 17 -12.85 14.07 2.44
N PHE A 18 -13.82 13.29 2.90
CA PHE A 18 -14.90 12.84 2.04
C PHE A 18 -15.80 13.98 1.55
N ASN A 19 -15.99 15.04 2.36
CA ASN A 19 -16.87 16.13 1.98
C ASN A 19 -16.26 16.93 0.83
N GLU A 20 -14.96 17.25 0.92
CA GLU A 20 -14.23 17.95 -0.14
C GLU A 20 -14.14 17.11 -1.42
N LEU A 21 -13.95 15.79 -1.28
CA LEU A 21 -14.00 14.86 -2.41
C LEU A 21 -15.37 14.90 -3.11
N LYS A 22 -16.46 14.78 -2.33
CA LYS A 22 -17.82 14.78 -2.88
C LYS A 22 -18.12 16.10 -3.59
N GLU A 23 -17.80 17.23 -2.96
CA GLU A 23 -17.95 18.56 -3.58
C GLU A 23 -17.16 18.66 -4.89
N THR A 24 -15.93 18.14 -4.92
CA THR A 24 -15.10 18.17 -6.14
C THR A 24 -15.72 17.34 -7.27
N LEU A 25 -16.23 16.13 -6.99
CA LEU A 25 -16.86 15.29 -8.00
C LEU A 25 -18.14 15.92 -8.56
N GLU A 26 -18.94 16.57 -7.72
CA GLU A 26 -20.17 17.25 -8.14
C GLU A 26 -19.91 18.48 -9.00
N ASN A 27 -18.79 19.18 -8.78
CA ASN A 27 -18.50 20.46 -9.41
C ASN A 27 -17.43 20.39 -10.53
N THR A 28 -17.00 19.19 -10.91
CA THR A 28 -15.99 19.00 -11.97
C THR A 28 -16.45 17.99 -13.02
N HIS A 29 -15.70 17.89 -14.12
CA HIS A 29 -15.87 16.85 -15.13
C HIS A 29 -15.03 15.59 -14.84
N ILE A 30 -14.65 15.39 -13.58
CA ILE A 30 -13.98 14.17 -13.13
C ILE A 30 -15.04 13.06 -13.15
N GLY A 31 -15.07 12.28 -14.23
CA GLY A 31 -15.95 11.12 -14.35
C GLY A 31 -15.60 10.02 -13.33
N GLU A 32 -16.29 8.88 -13.41
CA GLU A 32 -16.22 7.81 -12.41
C GLU A 32 -14.85 7.09 -12.34
N GLY A 33 -14.00 7.28 -13.33
CA GLY A 33 -12.72 6.57 -13.45
C GLY A 33 -12.90 5.08 -13.71
N SER A 34 -11.80 4.34 -13.64
CA SER A 34 -11.81 2.86 -13.71
C SER A 34 -10.59 2.31 -12.98
N HIS A 35 -10.55 1.01 -12.70
CA HIS A 35 -9.36 0.37 -12.13
C HIS A 35 -8.09 0.48 -13.02
N LEU A 36 -8.24 0.79 -14.31
CA LEU A 36 -7.14 1.07 -15.23
C LEU A 36 -6.75 2.55 -15.27
N ASN A 37 -7.74 3.45 -15.15
CA ASN A 37 -7.57 4.90 -15.11
C ASN A 37 -8.32 5.49 -13.91
N PRO A 38 -7.81 5.30 -12.68
CA PRO A 38 -8.49 5.76 -11.48
C PRO A 38 -8.18 7.23 -11.18
N ILE A 39 -9.09 7.89 -10.46
CA ILE A 39 -9.02 9.29 -10.05
C ILE A 39 -8.00 9.43 -8.89
N LEU A 40 -7.17 10.46 -8.91
CA LEU A 40 -6.17 10.69 -7.86
C LEU A 40 -6.83 11.21 -6.57
N LEU A 41 -6.61 10.53 -5.44
CA LEU A 41 -7.15 10.90 -4.12
C LEU A 41 -6.15 11.63 -3.21
N ASP A 42 -4.88 11.74 -3.59
CA ASP A 42 -3.81 12.30 -2.74
C ASP A 42 -4.16 13.67 -2.16
N PHE A 43 -4.88 14.50 -2.92
CA PHE A 43 -5.29 15.85 -2.51
C PHE A 43 -6.29 15.86 -1.34
N PHE A 44 -7.01 14.77 -1.13
CA PHE A 44 -8.05 14.66 -0.09
C PHE A 44 -7.55 13.94 1.16
N VAL A 45 -6.30 13.49 1.20
CA VAL A 45 -5.73 12.86 2.40
C VAL A 45 -5.39 13.94 3.43
N LYS A 46 -6.01 13.87 4.61
CA LYS A 46 -5.82 14.86 5.69
C LYS A 46 -4.47 14.72 6.39
N ASN A 47 -3.99 13.48 6.49
CA ASN A 47 -2.80 13.14 7.25
C ASN A 47 -1.57 13.46 6.39
N ASP A 48 -0.53 14.05 6.99
CA ASP A 48 0.71 14.34 6.25
C ASP A 48 1.38 13.03 5.80
N LEU A 49 1.16 12.67 4.54
CA LEU A 49 1.78 11.51 3.90
C LEU A 49 3.31 11.64 3.82
N LYS A 50 3.87 12.85 3.99
CA LYS A 50 5.33 13.06 4.03
C LYS A 50 5.97 12.48 5.30
N GLY A 51 5.22 12.24 6.37
CA GLY A 51 5.70 11.53 7.56
C GLY A 51 5.68 10.00 7.44
N PHE A 52 5.06 9.49 6.38
CA PHE A 52 4.67 8.08 6.20
C PHE A 52 5.59 7.35 5.22
N PHE A 53 6.77 7.91 4.94
CA PHE A 53 7.82 7.18 4.26
C PHE A 53 8.03 5.84 4.96
N LEU A 54 7.64 4.73 4.31
CA LEU A 54 7.67 3.40 4.93
C LEU A 54 9.11 3.08 5.34
N ASN A 55 9.48 3.35 6.59
CA ASN A 55 10.66 2.78 7.19
C ASN A 55 10.27 1.35 7.58
N LEU A 56 9.98 0.52 6.58
CA LEU A 56 9.72 -0.91 6.79
C LEU A 56 10.98 -1.46 7.47
N VAL A 57 10.91 -1.74 8.77
CA VAL A 57 12.05 -2.35 9.46
C VAL A 57 11.99 -3.84 9.17
N CYS A 58 13.16 -4.48 9.06
CA CYS A 58 13.24 -5.93 8.91
C CYS A 58 12.52 -6.63 10.08
N GLY A 59 11.69 -7.62 9.74
CA GLY A 59 10.83 -8.34 10.68
C GLY A 59 9.53 -7.63 11.04
N GLU A 60 9.21 -6.46 10.48
CA GLU A 60 7.94 -5.79 10.71
C GLU A 60 6.81 -6.28 9.78
N SER A 61 5.59 -6.19 10.29
CA SER A 61 4.36 -6.39 9.54
C SER A 61 3.60 -5.07 9.48
N VAL A 62 3.33 -4.57 8.29
CA VAL A 62 2.64 -3.31 8.06
C VAL A 62 1.26 -3.60 7.49
N GLN A 63 0.23 -3.07 8.15
CA GLN A 63 -1.15 -3.08 7.70
C GLN A 63 -1.56 -1.71 7.18
N PHE A 64 -1.97 -1.64 5.92
CA PHE A 64 -2.55 -0.43 5.35
C PHE A 64 -4.07 -0.51 5.50
N LYS A 65 -4.60 0.44 6.26
CA LYS A 65 -6.04 0.64 6.45
C LYS A 65 -6.42 2.01 5.91
N LEU A 66 -7.62 2.09 5.37
CA LEU A 66 -8.18 3.34 4.84
C LEU A 66 -9.39 3.68 5.68
N ASN A 67 -9.48 4.92 6.10
CA ASN A 67 -10.55 5.41 6.95
C ASN A 67 -11.15 6.67 6.35
N PHE A 68 -12.48 6.74 6.35
CA PHE A 68 -13.23 7.91 5.91
C PHE A 68 -14.03 8.45 7.11
N PRO A 69 -13.36 9.17 8.04
CA PRO A 69 -13.99 9.64 9.26
C PRO A 69 -15.27 10.43 8.98
N GLY A 70 -16.32 10.18 9.76
CA GLY A 70 -17.59 10.89 9.62
C GLY A 70 -18.47 10.40 8.46
N THR A 71 -18.13 9.27 7.84
CA THR A 71 -18.94 8.63 6.79
C THR A 71 -19.23 7.17 7.12
N SER A 72 -20.26 6.60 6.49
CA SER A 72 -20.53 5.16 6.51
C SER A 72 -19.94 4.43 5.29
N ILE A 73 -19.08 5.10 4.51
CA ILE A 73 -18.55 4.55 3.27
C ILE A 73 -17.45 3.56 3.60
N VAL A 74 -17.57 2.37 3.01
CA VAL A 74 -16.58 1.32 3.13
C VAL A 74 -15.89 1.18 1.78
N PRO A 75 -14.61 1.56 1.66
CA PRO A 75 -13.86 1.40 0.43
C PRO A 75 -13.63 -0.08 0.13
N LYS A 76 -13.78 -0.46 -1.14
CA LYS A 76 -13.35 -1.74 -1.68
C LYS A 76 -11.93 -1.58 -2.22
N LEU A 77 -11.03 -2.42 -1.76
CA LEU A 77 -9.62 -2.40 -2.13
C LEU A 77 -9.38 -3.33 -3.32
N TYR A 78 -8.57 -2.90 -4.27
CA TYR A 78 -8.23 -3.74 -5.43
C TYR A 78 -6.80 -4.27 -5.30
N TYR A 79 -5.84 -3.35 -5.20
CA TYR A 79 -4.43 -3.71 -5.05
C TYR A 79 -3.61 -2.56 -4.48
N LEU A 80 -2.50 -2.94 -3.87
CA LEU A 80 -1.36 -2.10 -3.56
C LEU A 80 -0.22 -2.52 -4.50
N LYS A 81 0.22 -1.62 -5.37
CA LYS A 81 1.30 -1.84 -6.33
C LYS A 81 2.57 -1.19 -5.79
N PHE A 82 3.67 -1.91 -5.70
CA PHE A 82 5.01 -1.38 -5.45
C PHE A 82 5.85 -1.40 -6.71
N ILE A 83 6.59 -0.32 -6.92
CA ILE A 83 7.58 -0.17 -8.01
C ILE A 83 8.92 0.15 -7.37
N ASN A 84 9.95 -0.60 -7.74
CA ASN A 84 11.31 -0.30 -7.33
C ASN A 84 11.90 0.85 -8.17
N LEU A 85 12.39 1.88 -7.49
CA LEU A 85 13.03 3.08 -8.03
C LEU A 85 14.52 3.17 -7.66
N SER A 86 15.08 2.11 -7.06
CA SER A 86 16.49 2.07 -6.66
C SER A 86 17.43 2.22 -7.85
N LYS A 87 18.32 3.21 -7.77
CA LYS A 87 19.37 3.43 -8.79
C LYS A 87 20.30 2.23 -8.98
N ALA A 88 20.46 1.40 -7.95
CA ALA A 88 21.29 0.20 -8.00
C ALA A 88 20.65 -0.93 -8.82
N SER A 89 19.34 -0.87 -9.07
CA SER A 89 18.61 -1.87 -9.85
C SER A 89 18.79 -1.57 -11.34
N GLN A 90 19.66 -2.32 -12.01
CA GLN A 90 19.90 -2.16 -13.45
C GLN A 90 18.80 -2.80 -14.31
N THR A 91 17.93 -3.62 -13.70
CA THR A 91 16.86 -4.38 -14.35
C THR A 91 15.61 -4.37 -13.49
N PHE A 92 14.46 -4.72 -14.07
CA PHE A 92 13.24 -4.96 -13.29
C PHE A 92 13.47 -6.04 -12.21
N MET A 93 12.89 -5.85 -11.02
CA MET A 93 12.95 -6.86 -9.96
C MET A 93 12.19 -8.11 -10.37
N SER A 94 12.86 -9.25 -10.26
CA SER A 94 12.26 -10.57 -10.41
C SER A 94 11.44 -10.96 -9.18
N LEU A 95 10.74 -12.10 -9.28
CA LEU A 95 10.06 -12.70 -8.14
C LEU A 95 11.04 -12.99 -7.00
N GLU A 96 12.18 -13.57 -7.33
CA GLU A 96 13.22 -13.95 -6.40
C GLU A 96 13.76 -12.71 -5.67
N ASP A 97 14.05 -11.62 -6.38
CA ASP A 97 14.50 -10.35 -5.79
C ASP A 97 13.48 -9.80 -4.78
N TRP A 98 12.19 -9.77 -5.14
CA TRP A 98 11.14 -9.33 -4.22
C TRP A 98 11.04 -10.21 -2.98
N GLN A 99 11.25 -11.52 -3.14
CA GLN A 99 11.23 -12.48 -2.04
C GLN A 99 12.44 -12.34 -1.10
N GLU A 100 13.51 -11.66 -1.47
CA GLU A 100 14.62 -11.33 -0.57
C GLU A 100 14.23 -10.27 0.47
N HIS A 101 13.26 -9.41 0.14
CA HIS A 101 12.84 -8.30 1.01
C HIS A 101 11.49 -8.53 1.69
N ILE A 102 10.53 -9.12 0.96
CA ILE A 102 9.13 -9.28 1.39
C ILE A 102 8.78 -10.77 1.48
N ILE A 103 8.08 -11.15 2.56
CA ILE A 103 7.64 -12.52 2.79
C ILE A 103 6.36 -12.81 2.00
N PHE A 104 6.49 -13.50 0.86
CA PHE A 104 5.37 -14.10 0.12
C PHE A 104 5.81 -15.33 -0.68
N LYS A 105 4.86 -16.19 -1.05
CA LYS A 105 5.13 -17.41 -1.86
C LYS A 105 4.95 -17.12 -3.36
N LYS A 106 5.59 -17.91 -4.23
CA LYS A 106 5.47 -17.82 -5.70
C LYS A 106 4.01 -17.90 -6.22
N ASN A 107 3.13 -18.56 -5.46
CA ASN A 107 1.70 -18.69 -5.73
C ASN A 107 0.85 -18.12 -4.60
N ASP A 108 1.31 -17.05 -3.95
CA ASP A 108 0.52 -16.37 -2.91
C ASP A 108 -0.74 -15.76 -3.54
N LYS A 109 -1.91 -16.08 -2.99
CA LYS A 109 -3.17 -15.51 -3.48
C LYS A 109 -3.26 -13.99 -3.25
N HIS A 110 -2.44 -13.46 -2.34
CA HIS A 110 -2.41 -12.05 -1.97
C HIS A 110 -1.20 -11.29 -2.51
N SER A 111 -0.29 -11.93 -3.24
CA SER A 111 0.91 -11.24 -3.75
C SER A 111 1.37 -11.85 -5.07
N SER A 112 1.67 -11.01 -6.04
CA SER A 112 2.15 -11.43 -7.37
C SER A 112 3.09 -10.39 -7.95
N VAL A 113 4.14 -10.85 -8.64
CA VAL A 113 5.05 -9.97 -9.39
C VAL A 113 4.60 -9.94 -10.84
N ALA A 114 4.43 -8.74 -11.39
CA ALA A 114 4.04 -8.52 -12.77
C ALA A 114 5.27 -8.51 -13.70
N PRO A 115 5.07 -8.67 -15.03
CA PRO A 115 6.18 -8.65 -15.99
C PRO A 115 6.97 -7.34 -16.03
N ASP A 116 6.41 -6.24 -15.56
CA ASP A 116 7.08 -4.94 -15.41
C ASP A 116 7.95 -4.85 -14.14
N GLY A 117 8.10 -5.97 -13.41
CA GLY A 117 8.85 -6.06 -12.16
C GLY A 117 8.17 -5.46 -10.94
N SER A 118 6.93 -5.00 -11.08
CA SER A 118 6.18 -4.45 -9.95
C SER A 118 5.57 -5.56 -9.09
N LEU A 119 5.49 -5.31 -7.78
CA LEU A 119 4.82 -6.20 -6.84
C LEU A 119 3.39 -5.72 -6.62
N PHE A 120 2.41 -6.58 -6.91
CA PHE A 120 1.02 -6.36 -6.58
C PHE A 120 0.63 -7.12 -5.34
N VAL A 121 -0.05 -6.45 -4.42
CA VAL A 121 -0.56 -7.01 -3.17
C VAL A 121 -2.08 -6.84 -3.16
N LYS A 122 -2.81 -7.96 -3.07
CA LYS A 122 -4.27 -7.96 -2.98
C LYS A 122 -4.71 -7.78 -1.53
N PRO A 123 -5.88 -7.17 -1.28
CA PRO A 123 -6.35 -6.98 0.08
C PRO A 123 -6.63 -8.32 0.77
N ARG A 124 -6.69 -8.23 2.09
CA ARG A 124 -7.17 -9.25 3.00
C ARG A 124 -8.38 -8.68 3.71
N THR A 125 -9.26 -9.57 4.15
CA THR A 125 -10.48 -9.20 4.87
C THR A 125 -10.35 -9.64 6.33
N ILE A 126 -10.66 -8.76 7.27
CA ILE A 126 -10.83 -9.11 8.69
C ILE A 126 -12.17 -9.86 8.80
N LYS A 127 -12.16 -11.09 9.31
CA LYS A 127 -13.34 -11.97 9.29
C LYS A 127 -14.50 -11.41 10.12
N GLU A 128 -14.18 -10.68 11.18
CA GLU A 128 -15.13 -10.17 12.14
C GLU A 128 -15.83 -8.89 11.67
N SER A 129 -15.11 -8.00 10.97
CA SER A 129 -15.62 -6.68 10.55
C SER A 129 -15.87 -6.55 9.05
N ASN A 130 -15.44 -7.52 8.23
CA ASN A 130 -15.37 -7.44 6.77
C ASN A 130 -14.52 -6.27 6.23
N GLU A 131 -13.73 -5.62 7.09
CA GLU A 131 -12.82 -4.55 6.67
C GLU A 131 -11.67 -5.12 5.84
N GLU A 132 -11.37 -4.43 4.73
CA GLU A 132 -10.26 -4.77 3.85
C GLU A 132 -8.99 -4.00 4.22
N TYR A 133 -7.85 -4.68 4.14
CA TYR A 133 -6.53 -4.10 4.41
C TYR A 133 -5.46 -4.76 3.54
N PHE A 134 -4.35 -4.04 3.27
CA PHE A 134 -3.15 -4.66 2.70
C PHE A 134 -2.19 -5.05 3.80
N LEU A 135 -1.56 -6.23 3.68
CA LEU A 135 -0.56 -6.71 4.64
C LEU A 135 0.76 -6.96 3.95
N ILE A 136 1.78 -6.23 4.37
CA ILE A 136 3.17 -6.40 3.94
C ILE A 136 3.98 -6.92 5.11
N LYS A 137 4.84 -7.89 4.85
CA LYS A 137 5.74 -8.45 5.87
C LYS A 137 7.16 -8.44 5.35
N SER A 138 8.07 -7.77 6.03
CA SER A 138 9.50 -7.86 5.70
C SER A 138 10.10 -9.14 6.27
N LYS A 139 11.21 -9.61 5.67
CA LYS A 139 11.98 -10.72 6.22
C LYS A 139 12.72 -10.32 7.50
N ASP A 140 12.86 -11.28 8.42
CA ASP A 140 13.58 -11.11 9.69
C ASP A 140 15.10 -10.95 9.50
N LYS A 141 15.71 -10.20 10.42
CA LYS A 141 17.16 -9.89 10.47
C LYS A 141 18.08 -11.09 10.73
N ASP A 142 17.56 -12.20 11.25
CA ASP A 142 18.35 -13.41 11.55
C ASP A 142 18.79 -14.18 10.29
N GLN A 143 18.31 -13.78 9.10
CA GLN A 143 18.94 -14.08 7.81
C GLN A 143 19.82 -12.89 7.46
N SER A 144 21.13 -13.10 7.41
CA SER A 144 22.21 -12.12 7.63
C SER A 144 22.30 -10.89 6.72
N ASP A 145 21.35 -10.59 5.83
CA ASP A 145 21.45 -9.46 4.88
C ASP A 145 20.09 -8.82 4.55
N CYS A 146 19.21 -8.59 5.53
CA CYS A 146 18.12 -7.62 5.33
C CYS A 146 18.70 -6.20 5.39
N ASP A 147 19.55 -5.83 4.44
CA ASP A 147 19.96 -4.44 4.24
C ASP A 147 18.97 -3.82 3.25
N LEU A 148 17.83 -3.33 3.77
CA LEU A 148 16.91 -2.47 3.02
C LEU A 148 17.55 -1.11 2.67
N LYS A 149 18.84 -0.89 3.00
CA LYS A 149 19.59 0.23 2.44
C LYS A 149 19.51 0.13 0.92
N ASP A 150 19.14 1.24 0.32
CA ASP A 150 19.04 1.41 -1.12
C ASP A 150 17.83 0.78 -1.82
N LEU A 151 16.82 0.25 -1.11
CA LEU A 151 15.52 -0.06 -1.72
C LEU A 151 14.61 1.18 -1.69
N TYR A 152 14.31 1.77 -2.84
CA TYR A 152 13.42 2.93 -2.97
C TYR A 152 12.12 2.48 -3.62
N LEU A 153 11.01 2.49 -2.89
CA LEU A 153 9.73 2.02 -3.42
C LEU A 153 8.76 3.18 -3.63
N TYR A 154 8.21 3.27 -4.83
CA TYR A 154 6.97 3.98 -5.08
C TYR A 154 5.80 3.03 -4.88
N TYR A 155 4.69 3.50 -4.32
CA TYR A 155 3.49 2.69 -4.21
C TYR A 155 2.24 3.40 -4.69
N THR A 156 1.31 2.59 -5.20
CA THR A 156 -0.02 3.00 -5.63
C THR A 156 -1.04 2.11 -4.94
N ILE A 157 -2.00 2.69 -4.24
CA ILE A 157 -3.18 1.98 -3.75
C ILE A 157 -4.32 2.26 -4.74
N VAL A 158 -5.00 1.23 -5.22
CA VAL A 158 -6.24 1.37 -6.00
C VAL A 158 -7.42 0.82 -5.22
N LEU A 159 -8.48 1.62 -5.17
CA LEU A 159 -9.71 1.36 -4.42
C LEU A 159 -10.93 1.88 -5.18
N SER A 160 -12.12 1.43 -4.80
CA SER A 160 -13.38 2.03 -5.23
C SER A 160 -14.32 2.21 -4.05
N PHE A 161 -15.29 3.11 -4.20
CA PHE A 161 -16.46 3.17 -3.34
C PHE A 161 -17.61 3.84 -4.08
N GLU A 162 -18.80 3.67 -3.50
CA GLU A 162 -20.03 4.22 -4.06
C GLU A 162 -20.32 5.60 -3.48
N ILE A 163 -20.63 6.56 -4.35
CA ILE A 163 -21.16 7.87 -3.99
C ILE A 163 -22.45 8.07 -4.80
N ASP A 164 -23.57 8.28 -4.12
CA ASP A 164 -24.88 8.53 -4.72
C ASP A 164 -25.26 7.48 -5.80
N ASN A 165 -25.10 6.18 -5.48
CA ASN A 165 -25.37 5.02 -6.34
C ASN A 165 -24.46 4.87 -7.58
N LYS A 166 -23.31 5.51 -7.60
CA LYS A 166 -22.28 5.34 -8.64
C LYS A 166 -20.97 4.86 -8.03
N GLU A 167 -20.38 3.83 -8.61
CA GLU A 167 -19.04 3.36 -8.22
C GLU A 167 -17.97 4.27 -8.84
N TYR A 168 -17.12 4.85 -8.00
CA TYR A 168 -15.96 5.63 -8.43
C TYR A 168 -14.68 4.87 -8.12
N TYR A 169 -13.73 4.93 -9.05
CA TYR A 169 -12.43 4.28 -8.91
C TYR A 169 -11.35 5.32 -8.64
N PHE A 170 -10.58 5.06 -7.60
CA PHE A 170 -9.60 5.98 -7.08
C PHE A 170 -8.23 5.33 -6.92
N LYS A 171 -7.21 6.18 -6.94
CA LYS A 171 -5.85 5.80 -6.58
C LYS A 171 -5.22 6.78 -5.61
N ILE A 172 -4.34 6.26 -4.80
CA ILE A 172 -3.45 7.03 -3.92
C ILE A 172 -2.03 6.73 -4.39
N ASP A 173 -1.32 7.76 -4.86
CA ASP A 173 -0.03 7.70 -5.57
C ASP A 173 1.09 8.48 -4.84
N PRO A 174 1.27 8.38 -3.51
CA PRO A 174 2.28 9.16 -2.83
C PRO A 174 3.68 8.70 -3.25
N PHE A 175 4.53 9.66 -3.61
CA PHE A 175 5.95 9.40 -3.78
C PHE A 175 6.57 9.05 -2.42
N VAL A 176 7.10 7.84 -2.29
CA VAL A 176 7.73 7.36 -1.06
C VAL A 176 9.22 7.08 -1.25
N LYS A 177 10.00 7.47 -0.24
CA LYS A 177 11.41 7.21 -0.05
C LYS A 177 11.58 6.32 1.19
N ILE A 178 11.90 5.04 1.02
CA ILE A 178 12.21 4.17 2.16
C ILE A 178 13.62 4.50 2.65
N HIS A 179 13.77 4.80 3.94
CA HIS A 179 15.06 5.05 4.57
C HIS A 179 15.36 3.98 5.62
N SER A 180 16.50 3.31 5.47
CA SER A 180 17.13 2.61 6.59
C SER A 180 17.90 3.64 7.43
N LYS A 181 17.27 4.19 8.48
CA LYS A 181 17.94 4.58 9.74
C LYS A 181 16.97 5.00 10.85
N HIS A 182 17.10 4.31 11.99
CA HIS A 182 16.87 4.92 13.30
C HIS A 182 17.86 6.07 13.47
N ASN A 183 17.36 7.28 13.76
CA ASN A 183 18.09 8.22 14.61
C ASN A 183 17.61 8.01 16.03
#